data_AF-A0A7L2GLE3-F1
#
_entry.id   AF-A0A7L2GLE3-F1
#
_cell.length_a   1.000
_cell.length_b   1.000
_cell.length_c   1.000
_cell.angle_alpha   90.00
_cell.angle_beta   90.00
_cell.angle_gamma   90.00
#
_symmetry.space_group_name_H-M   'P 1'
#
loop_
_entity.id
_entity.type
_entity.pdbx_description
1 polymer ?
#
loop_
_entity_poly.entity_id
_entity_poly.type
_entity_poly.pdbx_seq_one_letter_code
_entity_poly.pdbx_strand_id
1 'polypeptide(L)'
;MEAGMDVLHDTGLQATRWLQQHFQGSQDWFLFISFAADLRNAFFVLFPVWFHASESVGIRLVWVAVIGDWLNLVFKWILFGERPYWWVHETDYYSNSSAPEIQQFPLTCETGPGSPSGHAMGAAGVYYVMVTALLSSAAGKKPSRTLSYWVLWSVLWTGFWAVQVCVCLSRVFIAAHFPHQVIAGVISGMAVAKTFQHVRCIYHASLRRYLGVTFFLFSFALGFYLLLRALGVDLLWTLEKAQKWCAHPEWVHIDTTPFASLLRNLGILFGLGLALNSHMYLESCRGKQGQQLPFRLGCIAASLLVLHLFDAFKPPSHMQLLFYVLSFCKSAAVPLATVGLIPYCVSQLLATQDKK
;
A
#
# COMPACT_ATOMS: atom_id res chain seq x y z
N MET A 1 6.49 29.99 11.78
CA MET A 1 5.97 28.74 11.20
C MET A 1 6.50 27.54 11.98
N GLU A 2 7.79 27.54 12.34
CA GLU A 2 8.44 26.53 13.20
C GLU A 2 7.74 26.31 14.54
N ALA A 3 7.50 27.37 15.33
CA ALA A 3 6.83 27.24 16.64
C ALA A 3 5.43 26.57 16.58
N GLY A 4 4.69 26.73 15.46
CA GLY A 4 3.41 26.06 15.29
C GLY A 4 3.55 24.56 14.97
N MET A 5 4.60 24.20 14.22
CA MET A 5 4.93 22.81 13.92
C MET A 5 5.50 22.08 15.13
N ASP A 6 6.29 22.76 15.96
CA ASP A 6 6.83 22.16 17.18
C ASP A 6 5.72 21.83 18.19
N VAL A 7 4.75 22.73 18.38
CA VAL A 7 3.56 22.46 19.20
C VAL A 7 2.75 21.28 18.64
N LEU A 8 2.62 21.19 17.32
CA LEU A 8 1.93 20.07 16.66
C LEU A 8 2.66 18.74 16.86
N HIS A 9 4.00 18.75 16.79
CA HIS A 9 4.84 17.58 17.04
C HIS A 9 4.84 17.17 18.51
N ASP A 10 4.94 18.13 19.45
CA ASP A 10 4.82 17.87 20.89
C ASP A 10 3.46 17.25 21.22
N THR A 11 2.35 17.85 20.74
CA THR A 11 1.01 17.26 20.90
C THR A 11 0.94 15.84 20.35
N GLY A 12 1.60 15.60 19.21
CA GLY A 12 1.72 14.28 18.61
C GLY A 12 2.53 13.29 19.46
N LEU A 13 3.64 13.71 20.05
CA LEU A 13 4.43 12.90 20.99
C LEU A 13 3.65 12.58 22.26
N GLN A 14 2.94 13.54 22.83
CA GLN A 14 2.08 13.31 23.98
C GLN A 14 0.99 12.28 23.65
N ALA A 15 0.39 12.36 22.46
CA ALA A 15 -0.57 11.37 22.00
C ALA A 15 0.05 9.97 21.84
N THR A 16 1.24 9.87 21.25
CA THR A 16 2.00 8.61 21.16
C THR A 16 2.29 8.04 22.55
N ARG A 17 2.83 8.84 23.46
CA ARG A 17 3.13 8.42 24.84
C ARG A 17 1.87 7.96 25.57
N TRP A 18 0.78 8.72 25.46
CA TRP A 18 -0.50 8.36 26.08
C TRP A 18 -1.02 7.02 25.56
N LEU A 19 -0.99 6.80 24.24
CA LEU A 19 -1.39 5.54 23.61
C LEU A 19 -0.51 4.38 24.09
N GLN A 20 0.80 4.58 24.11
CA GLN A 20 1.74 3.55 24.57
C GLN A 20 1.48 3.19 26.03
N GLN A 21 1.31 4.15 26.92
CA GLN A 21 1.06 3.92 28.34
C GLN A 21 -0.29 3.22 28.62
N HIS A 22 -1.37 3.63 27.95
CA HIS A 22 -2.72 3.10 28.23
C HIS A 22 -2.97 1.76 27.55
N PHE A 23 -2.26 1.45 26.45
CA PHE A 23 -2.48 0.25 25.66
C PHE A 23 -1.24 -0.66 25.56
N GLN A 24 -0.34 -0.64 26.57
CA GLN A 24 0.83 -1.53 26.59
C GLN A 24 0.46 -3.01 26.39
N GLY A 25 -0.62 -3.46 27.04
CA GLY A 25 -1.11 -4.85 26.92
C GLY A 25 -1.68 -5.22 25.54
N SER A 26 -1.75 -4.29 24.59
CA SER A 26 -2.26 -4.50 23.23
C SER A 26 -1.22 -4.18 22.15
N GLN A 27 0.06 -4.18 22.50
CA GLN A 27 1.17 -3.94 21.57
C GLN A 27 1.11 -4.84 20.32
N ASP A 28 0.94 -6.15 20.52
CA ASP A 28 0.93 -7.13 19.42
C ASP A 28 -0.22 -6.86 18.44
N TRP A 29 -1.36 -6.37 18.95
CA TRP A 29 -2.48 -5.95 18.12
C TRP A 29 -2.10 -4.77 17.23
N PHE A 30 -1.45 -3.73 17.76
CA PHE A 30 -1.01 -2.59 16.94
C PHE A 30 0.04 -3.00 15.91
N LEU A 31 1.00 -3.85 16.28
CA LEU A 31 2.00 -4.38 15.34
C LEU A 31 1.34 -5.19 14.24
N PHE A 32 0.39 -6.06 14.58
CA PHE A 32 -0.39 -6.83 13.61
C PHE A 32 -1.18 -5.92 12.67
N ILE A 33 -1.89 -4.92 13.19
CA ILE A 33 -2.65 -3.98 12.36
C ILE A 33 -1.73 -3.19 11.42
N SER A 34 -0.58 -2.73 11.92
CA SER A 34 0.39 -2.04 11.06
C SER A 34 0.94 -2.97 9.98
N PHE A 35 1.23 -4.23 10.29
CA PHE A 35 1.65 -5.22 9.32
C PHE A 35 0.54 -5.50 8.30
N ALA A 36 -0.69 -5.73 8.74
CA ALA A 36 -1.85 -6.00 7.89
C ALA A 36 -2.16 -4.84 6.94
N ALA A 37 -1.91 -3.60 7.37
CA ALA A 37 -2.09 -2.39 6.57
C ALA A 37 -0.99 -2.14 5.52
N ASP A 38 0.08 -2.94 5.47
CA ASP A 38 1.12 -2.83 4.44
C ASP A 38 0.50 -3.07 3.04
N LEU A 39 0.85 -2.20 2.10
CA LEU A 39 0.42 -2.29 0.70
C LEU A 39 0.81 -3.63 0.04
N ARG A 40 1.86 -4.30 0.55
CA ARG A 40 2.20 -5.68 0.18
C ARG A 40 1.00 -6.62 0.31
N ASN A 41 0.27 -6.56 1.42
CA ASN A 41 -0.89 -7.42 1.64
C ASN A 41 -2.04 -7.08 0.69
N ALA A 42 -2.16 -5.81 0.27
CA ALA A 42 -3.11 -5.43 -0.75
C ALA A 42 -2.83 -6.13 -2.09
N PHE A 43 -1.56 -6.29 -2.48
CA PHE A 43 -1.18 -6.98 -3.72
C PHE A 43 -1.21 -8.51 -3.61
N PHE A 44 -0.78 -9.08 -2.49
CA PHE A 44 -0.66 -10.53 -2.33
C PHE A 44 -1.97 -11.21 -1.91
N VAL A 45 -2.87 -10.48 -1.23
CA VAL A 45 -4.11 -11.04 -0.68
C VAL A 45 -5.35 -10.40 -1.32
N LEU A 46 -5.49 -9.08 -1.23
CA LEU A 46 -6.73 -8.41 -1.67
C LEU A 46 -6.88 -8.40 -3.20
N PHE A 47 -5.80 -8.15 -3.93
CA PHE A 47 -5.82 -8.09 -5.38
C PHE A 47 -6.29 -9.42 -6.02
N PRO A 48 -5.75 -10.61 -5.68
CA PRO A 48 -6.24 -11.88 -6.22
C PRO A 48 -7.72 -12.14 -5.94
N VAL A 49 -8.15 -11.89 -4.69
CA VAL A 49 -9.55 -12.04 -4.29
C VAL A 49 -10.46 -11.15 -5.15
N TRP A 50 -10.13 -9.86 -5.24
CA TRP A 50 -10.94 -8.90 -5.97
C TRP A 50 -10.87 -9.09 -7.48
N PHE A 51 -9.73 -9.49 -8.03
CA PHE A 51 -9.59 -9.71 -9.47
C PHE A 51 -10.49 -10.85 -9.94
N HIS A 52 -10.48 -11.99 -9.24
CA HIS A 52 -11.34 -13.13 -9.59
C HIS A 52 -12.80 -12.93 -9.21
N ALA A 53 -13.11 -12.10 -8.20
CA ALA A 53 -14.48 -11.70 -7.90
C ALA A 53 -15.05 -10.72 -8.95
N SER A 54 -14.26 -9.70 -9.31
CA SER A 54 -14.57 -8.68 -10.31
C SER A 54 -13.29 -8.06 -10.87
N GLU A 55 -12.96 -8.42 -12.11
CA GLU A 55 -11.73 -7.97 -12.79
C GLU A 55 -11.57 -6.44 -12.75
N SER A 56 -12.66 -5.70 -12.99
CA SER A 56 -12.66 -4.24 -12.93
C SER A 56 -12.25 -3.69 -11.56
N VAL A 57 -12.69 -4.33 -10.47
CA VAL A 57 -12.34 -3.89 -9.12
C VAL A 57 -10.88 -4.21 -8.83
N GLY A 58 -10.41 -5.41 -9.21
CA GLY A 58 -9.00 -5.80 -9.07
C GLY A 58 -8.05 -4.87 -9.84
N ILE A 59 -8.38 -4.52 -11.09
CA ILE A 59 -7.60 -3.56 -11.89
C ILE A 59 -7.57 -2.20 -11.22
N ARG A 60 -8.74 -1.68 -10.80
CA ARG A 60 -8.84 -0.37 -10.13
C ARG A 60 -8.06 -0.33 -8.82
N LEU A 61 -8.09 -1.42 -8.05
CA LEU A 61 -7.35 -1.55 -6.78
C LEU A 61 -5.84 -1.38 -7.03
N VAL A 62 -5.27 -2.08 -8.02
CA VAL A 62 -3.85 -1.94 -8.37
C VAL A 62 -3.51 -0.52 -8.79
N TRP A 63 -4.31 0.09 -9.68
CA TRP A 63 -4.08 1.46 -10.12
C TRP A 63 -4.09 2.48 -8.97
N VAL A 64 -5.07 2.37 -8.06
CA VAL A 64 -5.18 3.24 -6.88
C VAL A 64 -4.01 3.03 -5.94
N ALA A 65 -3.62 1.78 -5.68
CA ALA A 65 -2.49 1.45 -4.81
C ALA A 65 -1.16 2.00 -5.37
N VAL A 66 -0.87 1.73 -6.64
CA VAL A 66 0.38 2.14 -7.29
C VAL A 66 0.49 3.66 -7.40
N ILE A 67 -0.55 4.33 -7.89
CA ILE A 67 -0.53 5.79 -8.07
C ILE A 67 -0.60 6.50 -6.72
N GLY A 68 -1.33 5.94 -5.76
CA GLY A 68 -1.37 6.43 -4.39
C GLY A 68 0.01 6.41 -3.73
N ASP A 69 0.72 5.29 -3.79
CA ASP A 69 2.06 5.20 -3.21
C ASP A 69 3.10 6.05 -3.96
N TRP A 70 2.98 6.17 -5.29
CA TRP A 70 3.82 7.09 -6.06
C TRP A 70 3.60 8.56 -5.68
N LEU A 71 2.34 8.98 -5.49
CA LEU A 71 2.03 10.32 -4.97
C LEU A 71 2.54 10.50 -3.53
N ASN A 72 2.42 9.46 -2.69
CA ASN A 72 2.98 9.46 -1.33
C ASN A 72 4.49 9.73 -1.36
N LEU A 73 5.22 9.06 -2.25
CA LEU A 73 6.64 9.24 -2.46
C LEU A 73 6.98 10.68 -2.85
N VAL A 74 6.29 11.23 -3.85
CA VAL A 74 6.51 12.61 -4.31
C VAL A 74 6.22 13.61 -3.18
N PHE A 75 5.12 13.44 -2.45
CA PHE A 75 4.78 14.33 -1.33
C PHE A 75 5.78 14.22 -0.18
N LYS A 76 6.30 13.03 0.12
CA LYS A 76 7.35 12.86 1.14
C LYS A 76 8.60 13.66 0.83
N TRP A 77 9.00 13.70 -0.44
CA TRP A 77 10.13 14.50 -0.90
C TRP A 77 9.84 16.00 -0.98
N ILE A 78 8.58 16.43 -1.01
CA ILE A 78 8.22 17.86 -0.99
C ILE A 78 8.05 18.37 0.43
N LEU A 79 7.47 17.56 1.32
CA LEU A 79 7.04 17.98 2.66
C LEU A 79 8.11 17.81 3.73
N PHE A 80 9.16 17.02 3.49
CA PHE A 80 10.28 16.78 4.42
C PHE A 80 9.84 16.47 5.86
N GLY A 81 8.76 15.71 6.02
CA GLY A 81 8.17 15.46 7.33
C GLY A 81 9.08 14.67 8.26
N GLU A 82 9.26 15.16 9.48
CA GLU A 82 9.94 14.48 10.58
C GLU A 82 9.15 13.25 11.07
N ARG A 83 9.80 12.36 11.85
CA ARG A 83 9.15 11.23 12.53
C ARG A 83 9.28 11.36 14.04
N PRO A 84 8.29 10.85 14.80
CA PRO A 84 8.29 10.93 16.26
C PRO A 84 9.58 10.43 16.91
N TYR A 85 10.06 9.24 16.51
CA TYR A 85 11.15 8.55 17.19
C TYR A 85 12.52 9.22 17.09
N TRP A 86 12.77 10.03 16.06
CA TRP A 86 14.02 10.81 15.96
C TRP A 86 13.80 12.28 16.31
N TRP A 87 12.60 12.83 16.07
CA TRP A 87 12.32 14.25 16.34
C TRP A 87 12.40 14.55 17.83
N VAL A 88 11.90 13.63 18.68
CA VAL A 88 11.98 13.76 20.15
C VAL A 88 13.40 13.94 20.68
N HIS A 89 14.40 13.42 19.96
CA HIS A 89 15.81 13.47 20.37
C HIS A 89 16.59 14.64 19.76
N GLU A 90 16.14 15.19 18.64
CA GLU A 90 16.86 16.26 17.92
C GLU A 90 16.24 17.64 18.07
N THR A 91 15.02 17.73 18.59
CA THR A 91 14.35 19.02 18.77
C THR A 91 14.92 19.80 19.95
N ASP A 92 15.20 21.09 19.74
CA ASP A 92 15.54 22.02 20.81
C ASP A 92 14.31 22.42 21.66
N TYR A 93 13.11 22.00 21.26
CA TYR A 93 11.85 22.33 21.94
C TYR A 93 11.84 21.88 23.42
N TYR A 94 12.51 20.77 23.73
CA TYR A 94 12.64 20.26 25.10
C TYR A 94 13.95 20.69 25.78
N SER A 95 14.66 21.72 25.32
CA SER A 95 15.93 22.13 25.95
C SER A 95 15.79 22.49 27.44
N ASN A 96 14.60 22.97 27.84
CA ASN A 96 14.28 23.41 29.20
C ASN A 96 13.30 22.48 29.93
N SER A 97 12.96 21.32 29.35
CA SER A 97 11.97 20.38 29.90
C SER A 97 12.35 18.93 29.58
N SER A 98 11.77 17.95 30.26
CA SER A 98 12.03 16.55 29.93
C SER A 98 11.25 16.14 28.67
N ALA A 99 11.95 15.62 27.68
CA ALA A 99 11.34 15.07 26.49
C ALA A 99 10.44 13.86 26.85
N PRO A 100 9.29 13.67 26.17
CA PRO A 100 8.42 12.52 26.42
C PRO A 100 9.12 11.20 26.09
N GLU A 101 9.14 10.27 27.04
CA GLU A 101 9.62 8.92 26.77
C GLU A 101 8.62 8.16 25.89
N ILE A 102 9.10 7.73 24.72
CA ILE A 102 8.35 6.92 23.76
C ILE A 102 9.10 5.63 23.48
N GLN A 103 8.35 4.55 23.26
CA GLN A 103 8.88 3.23 22.95
C GLN A 103 9.06 3.06 21.43
N GLN A 104 10.10 2.31 21.06
CA GLN A 104 10.34 1.86 19.70
C GLN A 104 10.03 0.38 19.55
N PHE A 105 9.65 -0.02 18.34
CA PHE A 105 9.29 -1.38 17.97
C PHE A 105 9.96 -1.76 16.63
N PRO A 106 9.95 -3.04 16.23
CA PRO A 106 10.55 -3.48 14.98
C PRO A 106 10.06 -2.76 13.71
N LEU A 107 8.85 -2.18 13.73
CA LEU A 107 8.26 -1.43 12.62
C LEU A 107 8.43 0.11 12.74
N THR A 108 9.14 0.60 13.74
CA THR A 108 9.32 2.05 14.00
C THR A 108 10.32 2.69 13.03
N CYS A 109 11.44 2.00 12.77
CA CYS A 109 12.62 2.58 12.11
C CYS A 109 12.55 2.61 10.58
N GLU A 110 11.49 3.21 10.05
CA GLU A 110 11.38 3.44 8.61
C GLU A 110 12.35 4.53 8.13
N THR A 111 12.87 4.34 6.91
CA THR A 111 14.00 5.11 6.36
C THR A 111 13.61 6.29 5.46
N GLY A 112 12.33 6.48 5.17
CA GLY A 112 11.82 7.61 4.37
C GLY A 112 11.16 8.71 5.21
N PRO A 113 10.87 9.90 4.63
CA PRO A 113 10.18 10.98 5.33
C PRO A 113 8.80 10.58 5.86
N GLY A 114 8.34 11.24 6.93
CA GLY A 114 7.12 10.88 7.66
C GLY A 114 5.80 11.36 7.03
N SER A 115 5.82 12.40 6.19
CA SER A 115 4.59 13.08 5.72
C SER A 115 4.30 12.88 4.23
N PRO A 116 3.11 12.40 3.82
CA PRO A 116 2.07 11.77 4.64
C PRO A 116 2.36 10.28 4.90
N SER A 117 1.60 9.67 5.83
CA SER A 117 1.74 8.23 6.13
C SER A 117 1.34 7.36 4.94
N GLY A 118 2.28 6.54 4.46
CA GLY A 118 2.05 5.62 3.33
C GLY A 118 1.08 4.49 3.67
N HIS A 119 1.17 3.93 4.89
CA HIS A 119 0.26 2.88 5.37
C HIS A 119 -1.19 3.39 5.44
N ALA A 120 -1.40 4.57 6.02
CA ALA A 120 -2.74 5.17 6.10
C ALA A 120 -3.29 5.51 4.72
N MET A 121 -2.46 6.06 3.83
CA MET A 121 -2.84 6.39 2.46
C MET A 121 -3.19 5.16 1.62
N GLY A 122 -2.37 4.12 1.68
CA GLY A 122 -2.59 2.85 0.99
C GLY A 122 -3.85 2.14 1.47
N ALA A 123 -4.02 2.00 2.80
CA ALA A 123 -5.22 1.42 3.39
C ALA A 123 -6.47 2.20 2.98
N ALA A 124 -6.50 3.52 3.16
CA ALA A 124 -7.64 4.34 2.79
C ALA A 124 -8.00 4.19 1.31
N GLY A 125 -7.01 4.23 0.41
CA GLY A 125 -7.25 4.07 -1.03
C GLY A 125 -7.85 2.70 -1.39
N VAL A 126 -7.26 1.61 -0.88
CA VAL A 126 -7.67 0.24 -1.18
C VAL A 126 -9.06 -0.07 -0.59
N TYR A 127 -9.29 0.22 0.69
CA TYR A 127 -10.58 -0.06 1.33
C TYR A 127 -11.70 0.82 0.76
N TYR A 128 -11.42 2.06 0.31
CA TYR A 128 -12.40 2.89 -0.39
C TYR A 128 -12.83 2.27 -1.72
N VAL A 129 -11.89 1.70 -2.48
CA VAL A 129 -12.19 0.95 -3.71
C VAL A 129 -13.10 -0.24 -3.43
N MET A 130 -12.85 -0.97 -2.33
CA MET A 130 -13.66 -2.14 -1.93
C MET A 130 -15.08 -1.74 -1.53
N VAL A 131 -15.23 -0.75 -0.64
CA VAL A 131 -16.54 -0.27 -0.16
C VAL A 131 -17.38 0.25 -1.33
N THR A 132 -16.81 1.08 -2.19
CA THR A 132 -17.54 1.62 -3.34
C THR A 132 -17.89 0.55 -4.37
N ALA A 133 -17.06 -0.48 -4.53
CA ALA A 133 -17.37 -1.63 -5.38
C ALA A 133 -18.57 -2.42 -4.85
N LEU A 134 -18.56 -2.78 -3.56
CA LEU A 134 -19.67 -3.50 -2.92
C LEU A 134 -20.98 -2.72 -3.00
N LEU A 135 -20.94 -1.41 -2.74
CA LEU A 135 -22.12 -0.55 -2.86
C LEU A 135 -22.63 -0.44 -4.29
N SER A 136 -21.74 -0.39 -5.27
CA SER A 136 -22.12 -0.33 -6.68
C SER A 136 -22.76 -1.65 -7.14
N SER A 137 -22.26 -2.79 -6.67
CA SER A 137 -22.85 -4.10 -6.94
C SER A 137 -24.24 -4.24 -6.31
N ALA A 138 -24.43 -3.74 -5.09
CA ALA A 138 -25.71 -3.81 -4.39
C ALA A 138 -26.78 -2.83 -4.91
N ALA A 139 -26.38 -1.70 -5.50
CA ALA A 139 -27.31 -0.70 -6.02
C ALA A 139 -28.13 -1.18 -7.24
N GLY A 140 -27.64 -2.18 -7.99
CA GLY A 140 -28.34 -2.71 -9.18
C GLY A 140 -28.67 -1.64 -10.25
N LYS A 141 -29.62 -1.96 -11.15
CA LYS A 141 -30.09 -1.04 -12.21
C LYS A 141 -31.25 -0.12 -11.77
N LYS A 142 -31.83 -0.31 -10.58
CA LYS A 142 -33.00 0.45 -10.11
C LYS A 142 -32.61 1.45 -9.03
N PRO A 143 -33.01 2.73 -9.12
CA PRO A 143 -32.57 3.78 -8.22
C PRO A 143 -33.30 3.79 -6.86
N SER A 144 -34.21 2.86 -6.58
CA SER A 144 -34.89 2.82 -5.28
C SER A 144 -33.92 2.32 -4.20
N ARG A 145 -33.29 3.26 -3.50
CA ARG A 145 -32.50 2.99 -2.29
C ARG A 145 -33.43 2.44 -1.20
N THR A 146 -33.60 1.13 -1.21
CA THR A 146 -34.32 0.40 -0.18
C THR A 146 -33.62 0.57 1.17
N LEU A 147 -34.35 0.35 2.26
CA LEU A 147 -33.79 0.35 3.62
C LEU A 147 -32.52 -0.54 3.72
N SER A 148 -32.51 -1.68 3.02
CA SER A 148 -31.36 -2.58 2.92
C SER A 148 -30.10 -1.92 2.34
N TYR A 149 -30.24 -1.08 1.31
CA TYR A 149 -29.09 -0.34 0.74
C TYR A 149 -28.51 0.64 1.76
N TRP A 150 -29.35 1.38 2.48
CA TRP A 150 -28.91 2.32 3.51
C TRP A 150 -28.23 1.61 4.68
N VAL A 151 -28.77 0.47 5.11
CA VAL A 151 -28.11 -0.37 6.13
C VAL A 151 -26.74 -0.83 5.64
N LEU A 152 -26.65 -1.36 4.42
CA LEU A 152 -25.37 -1.78 3.84
C LEU A 152 -24.37 -0.61 3.72
N TRP A 153 -24.84 0.56 3.27
CA TRP A 153 -24.06 1.78 3.21
C TRP A 153 -23.49 2.16 4.58
N SER A 154 -24.33 2.19 5.61
CA SER A 154 -23.92 2.52 6.97
C SER A 154 -22.92 1.50 7.52
N VAL A 155 -23.15 0.20 7.31
CA VAL A 155 -22.24 -0.87 7.77
C VAL A 155 -20.87 -0.76 7.09
N LEU A 156 -20.84 -0.62 5.77
CA LEU A 156 -19.58 -0.58 5.02
C LEU A 156 -18.76 0.68 5.33
N TRP A 157 -19.39 1.86 5.46
CA TRP A 157 -18.67 3.08 5.82
C TRP A 157 -18.24 3.10 7.28
N THR A 158 -19.04 2.55 8.20
CA THR A 158 -18.62 2.36 9.60
C THR A 158 -17.40 1.44 9.67
N GLY A 159 -17.44 0.31 8.95
CA GLY A 159 -16.30 -0.61 8.86
C GLY A 159 -15.05 0.03 8.26
N PHE A 160 -15.21 0.85 7.20
CA PHE A 160 -14.11 1.61 6.61
C PHE A 160 -13.43 2.51 7.63
N TRP A 161 -14.20 3.33 8.35
CA TRP A 161 -13.65 4.25 9.34
C TRP A 161 -13.05 3.52 10.54
N ALA A 162 -13.64 2.41 10.98
CA ALA A 162 -13.06 1.57 12.03
C ALA A 162 -11.66 1.07 11.62
N VAL A 163 -11.51 0.56 10.39
CA VAL A 163 -10.20 0.15 9.85
C VAL A 163 -9.23 1.34 9.80
N GLN A 164 -9.65 2.51 9.30
CA GLN A 164 -8.78 3.69 9.23
C GLN A 164 -8.31 4.15 10.61
N VAL A 165 -9.19 4.16 11.60
CA VAL A 165 -8.84 4.49 13.00
C VAL A 165 -7.82 3.48 13.53
N CYS A 166 -8.04 2.18 13.35
CA CYS A 166 -7.08 1.15 13.76
C CYS A 166 -5.69 1.33 13.12
N VAL A 167 -5.65 1.58 11.80
CA VAL A 167 -4.38 1.83 11.09
C VAL A 167 -3.72 3.11 11.58
N CYS A 168 -4.46 4.21 11.72
CA CYS A 168 -3.90 5.48 12.19
C CYS A 168 -3.31 5.34 13.60
N LEU A 169 -4.07 4.73 14.51
CA LEU A 169 -3.63 4.50 15.88
C LEU A 169 -2.42 3.57 15.94
N SER A 170 -2.36 2.52 15.11
CA SER A 170 -1.18 1.65 15.09
C SER A 170 0.09 2.38 14.68
N ARG A 171 0.01 3.27 13.67
CA ARG A 171 1.15 4.05 13.18
C ARG A 171 1.62 5.12 14.17
N VAL A 172 0.71 5.69 14.94
CA VAL A 172 1.03 6.63 16.03
C VAL A 172 1.59 5.88 17.24
N PHE A 173 1.01 4.74 17.61
CA PHE A 173 1.45 3.89 18.72
C PHE A 173 2.89 3.41 18.53
N ILE A 174 3.27 2.97 17.32
CA ILE A 174 4.64 2.53 17.04
C ILE A 174 5.64 3.68 16.82
N ALA A 175 5.24 4.93 17.09
CA ALA A 175 6.08 6.12 16.91
C ALA A 175 6.64 6.32 15.48
N ALA A 176 6.00 5.74 14.47
CA ALA A 176 6.44 5.86 13.08
C ALA A 176 5.90 7.13 12.39
N HIS A 177 4.75 7.65 12.85
CA HIS A 177 4.11 8.85 12.30
C HIS A 177 3.41 9.68 13.37
N PHE A 178 3.35 11.00 13.14
CA PHE A 178 2.50 11.89 13.92
C PHE A 178 1.02 11.81 13.49
N PRO A 179 0.06 12.21 14.37
CA PRO A 179 -1.37 12.18 14.06
C PRO A 179 -1.76 12.96 12.79
N HIS A 180 -1.19 14.14 12.56
CA HIS A 180 -1.49 14.93 11.36
C HIS A 180 -1.05 14.22 10.06
N GLN A 181 0.03 13.43 10.12
CA GLN A 181 0.57 12.71 8.96
C GLN A 181 -0.30 11.52 8.55
N VAL A 182 -0.89 10.82 9.53
CA VAL A 182 -1.82 9.72 9.25
C VAL A 182 -3.16 10.24 8.73
N ILE A 183 -3.66 11.35 9.27
CA ILE A 183 -4.88 12.03 8.78
C ILE A 183 -4.68 12.49 7.33
N ALA A 184 -3.56 13.17 7.04
CA ALA A 184 -3.24 13.59 5.67
C ALA A 184 -3.12 12.38 4.72
N GLY A 185 -2.58 11.26 5.20
CA GLY A 185 -2.53 10.00 4.47
C GLY A 185 -3.93 9.50 4.09
N VAL A 186 -4.85 9.39 5.06
CA VAL A 186 -6.23 8.93 4.81
C VAL A 186 -6.93 9.82 3.77
N ILE A 187 -6.87 11.14 3.94
CA ILE A 187 -7.49 12.10 3.01
C ILE A 187 -6.92 11.92 1.60
N SER A 188 -5.61 11.84 1.48
CA SER A 188 -4.93 11.68 0.18
C SER A 188 -5.30 10.36 -0.49
N GLY A 189 -5.36 9.26 0.27
CA GLY A 189 -5.74 7.94 -0.23
C GLY A 189 -7.18 7.91 -0.75
N MET A 190 -8.11 8.50 -0.01
CA MET A 190 -9.51 8.65 -0.44
C MET A 190 -9.63 9.52 -1.70
N ALA A 191 -8.87 10.62 -1.79
CA ALA A 191 -8.87 11.49 -2.96
C ALA A 191 -8.39 10.77 -4.22
N VAL A 192 -7.31 9.97 -4.11
CA VAL A 192 -6.81 9.13 -5.21
C VAL A 192 -7.88 8.11 -5.62
N ALA A 193 -8.42 7.35 -4.66
CA ALA A 193 -9.44 6.34 -4.95
C ALA A 193 -10.69 6.94 -5.61
N LYS A 194 -11.13 8.11 -5.14
CA LYS A 194 -12.26 8.84 -5.71
C LYS A 194 -11.99 9.28 -7.14
N THR A 195 -10.78 9.77 -7.42
CA THR A 195 -10.37 10.19 -8.78
C THR A 195 -10.45 9.01 -9.75
N PHE A 196 -9.89 7.85 -9.36
CA PHE A 196 -9.92 6.62 -10.17
C PHE A 196 -11.33 6.02 -10.36
N GLN A 197 -12.34 6.48 -9.62
CA GLN A 197 -13.74 6.16 -9.92
C GLN A 197 -14.18 6.73 -11.28
N HIS A 198 -13.60 7.85 -11.71
CA HIS A 198 -13.95 8.56 -12.95
C HIS A 198 -13.04 8.19 -14.13
N VAL A 199 -11.87 7.59 -13.87
CA VAL A 199 -10.88 7.23 -14.89
C VAL A 199 -11.21 5.87 -15.52
N ARG A 200 -12.08 5.85 -16.53
CA ARG A 200 -12.46 4.60 -17.23
C ARG A 200 -11.40 4.07 -18.20
N CYS A 201 -10.42 4.89 -18.59
CA CYS A 201 -9.41 4.51 -19.57
C CYS A 201 -8.44 3.40 -19.09
N ILE A 202 -8.43 3.11 -17.78
CA ILE A 202 -7.61 2.05 -17.18
C ILE A 202 -8.07 0.64 -17.60
N TYR A 203 -9.37 0.44 -17.85
CA TYR A 203 -9.94 -0.89 -18.12
C TYR A 203 -9.68 -1.36 -19.56
N HIS A 204 -9.39 -0.44 -20.46
CA HIS A 204 -9.11 -0.71 -21.88
C HIS A 204 -7.69 -0.25 -22.26
N ALA A 205 -6.79 -0.16 -21.28
CA ALA A 205 -5.42 0.25 -21.51
C ALA A 205 -4.64 -0.85 -22.25
N SER A 206 -4.01 -0.49 -23.36
CA SER A 206 -3.11 -1.38 -24.10
C SER A 206 -1.79 -1.57 -23.35
N LEU A 207 -1.05 -2.64 -23.68
CA LEU A 207 0.28 -2.87 -23.12
C LEU A 207 1.20 -1.65 -23.27
N ARG A 208 1.18 -0.98 -24.42
CA ARG A 208 1.96 0.25 -24.65
C ARG A 208 1.64 1.35 -23.64
N ARG A 209 0.37 1.49 -23.23
CA ARG A 209 -0.03 2.48 -22.21
C ARG A 209 0.49 2.09 -20.83
N TYR A 210 0.41 0.81 -20.45
CA TYR A 210 0.99 0.33 -19.20
C TYR A 210 2.51 0.57 -19.15
N LEU A 211 3.23 0.18 -20.21
CA LEU A 211 4.67 0.42 -20.32
C LEU A 211 5.01 1.91 -20.27
N GLY A 212 4.26 2.74 -21.01
CA GLY A 212 4.46 4.19 -21.03
C GLY A 212 4.23 4.84 -19.66
N VAL A 213 3.19 4.43 -18.93
CA VAL A 213 2.94 4.93 -17.57
C VAL A 213 4.00 4.45 -16.60
N THR A 214 4.38 3.16 -16.60
CA THR A 214 5.46 2.65 -15.75
C THR A 214 6.77 3.41 -16.00
N PHE A 215 7.13 3.62 -17.27
CA PHE A 215 8.32 4.39 -17.63
C PHE A 215 8.22 5.86 -17.19
N PHE A 216 7.06 6.50 -17.36
CA PHE A 216 6.82 7.87 -16.92
C PHE A 216 6.98 8.01 -15.40
N LEU A 217 6.34 7.13 -14.62
CA LEU A 217 6.40 7.16 -13.16
C LEU A 217 7.83 6.98 -12.64
N PHE A 218 8.58 6.06 -13.25
CA PHE A 218 10.00 5.85 -12.93
C PHE A 218 10.85 7.07 -13.28
N SER A 219 10.75 7.55 -14.53
CA SER A 219 11.56 8.64 -15.05
C SER A 219 11.29 9.95 -14.31
N PHE A 220 10.02 10.22 -13.96
CA PHE A 220 9.66 11.37 -13.14
C PHE A 220 10.24 11.27 -11.74
N ALA A 221 10.08 10.13 -11.06
CA ALA A 221 10.59 9.98 -9.70
C ALA A 221 12.12 10.08 -9.65
N LEU A 222 12.82 9.46 -10.62
CA LEU A 222 14.26 9.57 -10.75
C LEU A 222 14.70 11.00 -11.11
N GLY A 223 14.04 11.64 -12.07
CA GLY A 223 14.33 13.02 -12.47
C GLY A 223 14.11 14.01 -11.33
N PHE A 224 13.03 13.83 -10.57
CA PHE A 224 12.74 14.67 -9.41
C PHE A 224 13.74 14.44 -8.28
N TYR A 225 14.14 13.19 -8.01
CA TYR A 225 15.23 12.87 -7.08
C TYR A 225 16.55 13.56 -7.49
N LEU A 226 16.93 13.46 -8.77
CA LEU A 226 18.16 14.09 -9.29
C LEU A 226 18.08 15.62 -9.24
N LEU A 227 16.91 16.20 -9.51
CA LEU A 227 16.67 17.64 -9.40
C LEU A 227 16.85 18.13 -7.96
N LEU A 228 16.22 17.47 -6.98
CA LEU A 228 16.37 17.82 -5.57
C LEU A 228 17.83 17.73 -5.13
N ARG A 229 18.53 16.66 -5.54
CA ARG A 229 19.97 16.51 -5.29
C ARG A 229 20.79 17.63 -5.92
N ALA A 230 20.48 18.05 -7.15
CA ALA A 230 21.17 19.14 -7.83
C ALA A 230 20.92 20.50 -7.19
N LEU A 231 19.74 20.70 -6.56
CA LEU A 231 19.40 21.87 -5.77
C LEU A 231 20.03 21.86 -4.36
N GLY A 232 20.85 20.84 -4.03
CA GLY A 232 21.54 20.75 -2.75
C GLY A 232 20.67 20.23 -1.60
N VAL A 233 19.49 19.67 -1.90
CA VAL A 233 18.65 19.03 -0.89
C VAL A 233 19.29 17.71 -0.48
N ASP A 234 19.55 17.54 0.81
CA ASP A 234 19.93 16.25 1.35
C ASP A 234 18.72 15.29 1.30
N LEU A 235 18.89 14.15 0.63
CA LEU A 235 17.87 13.10 0.51
C LEU A 235 18.21 11.86 1.35
N LEU A 236 19.41 11.83 1.93
CA LEU A 236 19.88 10.77 2.82
C LEU A 236 19.67 11.13 4.30
N TRP A 237 19.30 12.37 4.61
CA TRP A 237 19.02 12.82 5.98
C TRP A 237 18.12 11.87 6.78
N THR A 238 17.06 11.30 6.18
CA THR A 238 16.17 10.36 6.88
C THR A 238 16.83 9.02 7.16
N LEU A 239 17.73 8.57 6.28
CA LEU A 239 18.48 7.34 6.48
C LEU A 239 19.50 7.52 7.61
N GLU A 240 20.19 8.67 7.65
CA GLU A 240 21.12 9.01 8.73
C GLU A 240 20.40 9.10 10.08
N LYS A 241 19.23 9.78 10.13
CA LYS A 241 18.40 9.85 11.35
C LYS A 241 17.90 8.47 11.78
N ALA A 242 17.47 7.63 10.83
CA ALA A 242 17.04 6.27 11.14
C ALA A 242 18.19 5.42 11.73
N GLN A 243 19.39 5.50 11.14
CA GLN A 243 20.55 4.76 11.64
C GLN A 243 21.03 5.26 13.01
N LYS A 244 20.94 6.56 13.26
CA LYS A 244 21.38 7.20 14.50
C LYS A 244 20.45 6.94 15.68
N TRP A 245 19.14 7.01 15.45
CA TRP A 245 18.14 7.00 16.54
C TRP A 245 17.32 5.72 16.65
N CYS A 246 17.48 4.78 15.72
CA CYS A 246 16.87 3.46 15.88
C CYS A 246 17.56 2.69 17.02
N ALA A 247 16.77 2.13 17.94
CA ALA A 247 17.29 1.36 19.07
C ALA A 247 18.06 0.10 18.64
N HIS A 248 17.68 -0.48 17.50
CA HIS A 248 18.18 -1.75 17.00
C HIS A 248 18.52 -1.62 15.50
N PRO A 249 19.80 -1.72 15.10
CA PRO A 249 20.21 -1.58 13.70
C PRO A 249 19.48 -2.53 12.75
N GLU A 250 19.11 -3.72 13.24
CA GLU A 250 18.36 -4.73 12.50
C GLU A 250 16.94 -4.31 12.10
N TRP A 251 16.36 -3.29 12.75
CA TRP A 251 15.03 -2.74 12.40
C TRP A 251 15.09 -1.73 11.24
N VAL A 252 16.29 -1.31 10.83
CA VAL A 252 16.49 -0.45 9.67
C VAL A 252 16.48 -1.31 8.41
N HIS A 253 15.31 -1.44 7.80
CA HIS A 253 15.11 -2.31 6.64
C HIS A 253 15.25 -1.58 5.29
N ILE A 254 16.06 -2.13 4.38
CA ILE A 254 16.21 -1.62 2.99
C ILE A 254 14.88 -1.64 2.21
N ASP A 255 14.00 -2.57 2.54
CA ASP A 255 12.66 -2.72 1.95
C ASP A 255 11.77 -1.49 2.21
N THR A 256 12.08 -0.70 3.24
CA THR A 256 11.34 0.52 3.58
C THR A 256 11.85 1.75 2.83
N THR A 257 12.90 1.60 2.01
CA THR A 257 13.45 2.72 1.25
C THR A 257 12.47 3.21 0.18
N PRO A 258 12.45 4.53 -0.10
CA PRO A 258 11.61 5.12 -1.15
C PRO A 258 11.72 4.42 -2.52
N PHE A 259 12.93 4.07 -2.94
CA PHE A 259 13.18 3.38 -4.20
C PHE A 259 12.73 1.91 -4.21
N ALA A 260 12.82 1.20 -3.08
CA ALA A 260 12.30 -0.17 -2.98
C ALA A 260 10.78 -0.19 -3.21
N SER A 261 10.04 0.73 -2.57
CA SER A 261 8.59 0.84 -2.77
C SER A 261 8.24 1.21 -4.21
N LEU A 262 8.96 2.17 -4.79
CA LEU A 262 8.77 2.58 -6.19
C LEU A 262 8.92 1.38 -7.15
N LEU A 263 10.03 0.65 -7.06
CA LEU A 263 10.33 -0.48 -7.95
C LEU A 263 9.32 -1.62 -7.78
N ARG A 264 8.88 -1.90 -6.55
CA ARG A 264 7.80 -2.87 -6.28
C ARG A 264 6.52 -2.47 -7.00
N ASN A 265 6.06 -1.22 -6.85
CA ASN A 265 4.82 -0.75 -7.46
C ASN A 265 4.88 -0.70 -8.99
N LEU A 266 6.03 -0.27 -9.54
CA LEU A 266 6.26 -0.30 -10.98
C LEU A 266 6.24 -1.72 -11.52
N GLY A 267 6.81 -2.67 -10.78
CA GLY A 267 6.76 -4.11 -11.09
C GLY A 267 5.32 -4.60 -11.14
N ILE A 268 4.50 -4.30 -10.13
CA ILE A 268 3.06 -4.65 -10.11
C ILE A 268 2.35 -4.07 -11.34
N LEU A 269 2.53 -2.79 -11.64
CA LEU A 269 1.83 -2.14 -12.76
C LEU A 269 2.26 -2.73 -14.12
N PHE A 270 3.56 -2.98 -14.28
CA PHE A 270 4.14 -3.64 -15.45
C PHE A 270 3.61 -5.06 -15.61
N GLY A 271 3.65 -5.86 -14.56
CA GLY A 271 3.14 -7.24 -14.52
C GLY A 271 1.67 -7.32 -14.85
N LEU A 272 0.84 -6.40 -14.32
CA LEU A 272 -0.58 -6.32 -14.64
C LEU A 272 -0.79 -6.01 -16.12
N GLY A 273 -0.04 -5.07 -16.68
CA GLY A 273 -0.08 -4.74 -18.10
C GLY A 273 0.25 -5.92 -19.00
N LEU A 274 1.30 -6.68 -18.68
CA LEU A 274 1.64 -7.91 -19.40
C LEU A 274 0.56 -8.98 -19.26
N ALA A 275 0.06 -9.20 -18.05
CA ALA A 275 -0.89 -10.27 -17.79
C ALA A 275 -2.22 -10.06 -18.52
N LEU A 276 -2.79 -8.84 -18.47
CA LEU A 276 -4.05 -8.49 -19.15
C LEU A 276 -3.95 -8.52 -20.68
N ASN A 277 -2.75 -8.39 -21.24
CA ASN A 277 -2.51 -8.42 -22.69
C ASN A 277 -1.91 -9.76 -23.15
N SER A 278 -1.81 -10.76 -22.27
CA SER A 278 -1.27 -12.08 -22.59
C SER A 278 -2.32 -12.99 -23.23
N HIS A 279 -1.87 -13.95 -24.06
CA HIS A 279 -2.74 -14.97 -24.64
C HIS A 279 -3.40 -15.85 -23.55
N MET A 280 -2.68 -16.11 -22.46
CA MET A 280 -3.16 -16.91 -21.32
C MET A 280 -4.41 -16.31 -20.67
N TYR A 281 -4.44 -14.97 -20.50
CA TYR A 281 -5.62 -14.29 -19.96
C TYR A 281 -6.82 -14.38 -20.92
N LEU A 282 -6.59 -14.27 -22.22
CA LEU A 282 -7.64 -14.36 -23.24
C LEU A 282 -8.28 -15.75 -23.30
N GLU A 283 -7.48 -16.81 -23.18
CA GLU A 283 -7.98 -18.20 -23.23
C GLU A 283 -8.75 -18.60 -21.96
N SER A 284 -8.28 -18.17 -20.78
CA SER A 284 -8.83 -18.66 -19.51
C SER A 284 -9.92 -17.74 -18.93
N CYS A 285 -9.58 -16.47 -18.66
CA CYS A 285 -10.47 -15.56 -17.94
C CYS A 285 -11.60 -15.01 -18.82
N ARG A 286 -11.34 -14.76 -20.10
CA ARG A 286 -12.37 -14.29 -21.05
C ARG A 286 -13.29 -15.39 -21.62
N GLY A 287 -13.00 -16.66 -21.34
CA GLY A 287 -13.85 -17.78 -21.74
C GLY A 287 -15.13 -17.91 -20.90
N LYS A 288 -16.08 -18.74 -21.35
CA LYS A 288 -17.31 -19.07 -20.59
C LYS A 288 -17.01 -19.68 -19.21
N GLN A 289 -15.87 -20.36 -19.07
CA GLN A 289 -15.40 -21.00 -17.85
C GLN A 289 -14.99 -19.99 -16.76
N GLY A 290 -14.47 -18.81 -17.16
CA GLY A 290 -14.12 -17.70 -16.26
C GLY A 290 -15.31 -17.10 -15.49
N GLN A 291 -16.54 -17.38 -15.91
CA GLN A 291 -17.75 -16.95 -15.22
C GLN A 291 -18.24 -17.94 -14.16
N GLN A 292 -17.71 -19.17 -14.14
CA GLN A 292 -18.13 -20.19 -13.20
C GLN A 292 -17.56 -19.93 -11.80
N LEU A 293 -18.43 -19.97 -10.80
CA LEU A 293 -18.05 -19.80 -9.39
C LEU A 293 -16.95 -20.78 -8.93
N PRO A 294 -17.01 -22.12 -9.22
CA PRO A 294 -15.95 -23.04 -8.79
C PRO A 294 -14.59 -22.70 -9.39
N PHE A 295 -14.55 -22.26 -10.66
CA PHE A 295 -13.32 -21.82 -11.31
C PHE A 295 -12.73 -20.59 -10.60
N ARG A 296 -13.56 -19.58 -10.30
CA ARG A 296 -13.12 -18.36 -9.61
C ARG A 296 -12.60 -18.66 -8.21
N LEU A 297 -13.32 -19.47 -7.43
CA LEU A 297 -12.90 -19.86 -6.09
C LEU A 297 -11.59 -20.69 -6.14
N GLY A 298 -11.46 -21.59 -7.11
CA GLY A 298 -10.23 -22.33 -7.36
C GLY A 298 -9.04 -21.42 -7.67
N CYS A 299 -9.24 -20.41 -8.53
CA CYS A 299 -8.21 -19.41 -8.86
C CYS A 299 -7.83 -18.55 -7.65
N ILE A 300 -8.80 -18.15 -6.81
CA ILE A 300 -8.53 -17.41 -5.57
C ILE A 300 -7.69 -18.27 -4.63
N ALA A 301 -8.11 -19.49 -4.34
CA ALA A 301 -7.40 -20.38 -3.42
C ALA A 301 -5.97 -20.69 -3.91
N ALA A 302 -5.83 -21.02 -5.21
CA ALA A 302 -4.53 -21.27 -5.82
C ALA A 302 -3.63 -20.02 -5.81
N SER A 303 -4.19 -18.84 -6.12
CA SER A 303 -3.45 -17.57 -6.06
C SER A 303 -2.98 -17.26 -4.66
N LEU A 304 -3.83 -17.36 -3.65
CA LEU A 304 -3.45 -17.10 -2.26
C LEU A 304 -2.36 -18.07 -1.78
N LEU A 305 -2.48 -19.36 -2.12
CA LEU A 305 -1.47 -20.36 -1.74
C LEU A 305 -0.12 -20.10 -2.42
N VAL A 306 -0.11 -19.95 -3.75
CA VAL A 306 1.12 -19.75 -4.52
C VAL A 306 1.79 -18.43 -4.12
N LEU A 307 1.01 -17.35 -3.98
CA LEU A 307 1.55 -16.05 -3.61
C LEU A 307 2.03 -16.03 -2.17
N HIS A 308 1.40 -16.74 -1.24
CA HIS A 308 1.89 -16.84 0.14
C HIS A 308 3.25 -17.54 0.21
N LEU A 309 3.41 -18.65 -0.51
CA LEU A 309 4.71 -19.34 -0.63
C LEU A 309 5.75 -18.45 -1.31
N PHE A 310 5.35 -17.73 -2.37
CA PHE A 310 6.22 -16.81 -3.08
C PHE A 310 6.64 -15.62 -2.20
N ASP A 311 5.78 -15.20 -1.29
CA ASP A 311 6.04 -14.08 -0.40
C ASP A 311 7.15 -14.37 0.60
N ALA A 312 7.27 -15.63 1.04
CA ALA A 312 8.29 -16.12 1.98
C ALA A 312 9.72 -15.96 1.44
N PHE A 313 9.92 -15.96 0.11
CA PHE A 313 11.23 -15.78 -0.50
C PHE A 313 11.66 -14.30 -0.45
N LYS A 314 12.62 -13.97 0.43
CA LYS A 314 13.21 -12.63 0.50
C LYS A 314 14.39 -12.51 -0.48
N PRO A 315 14.44 -11.46 -1.32
CA PRO A 315 15.60 -11.21 -2.18
C PRO A 315 16.86 -10.96 -1.33
N PRO A 316 18.06 -11.32 -1.83
CA PRO A 316 19.32 -11.02 -1.16
C PRO A 316 19.51 -9.51 -1.01
N SER A 317 19.67 -9.03 0.23
CA SER A 317 19.77 -7.60 0.58
C SER A 317 21.21 -7.03 0.52
N HIS A 318 22.23 -7.89 0.42
CA HIS A 318 23.64 -7.46 0.42
C HIS A 318 24.07 -6.69 -0.84
N MET A 319 23.42 -6.92 -1.98
CA MET A 319 23.73 -6.23 -3.24
C MET A 319 22.54 -5.35 -3.64
N GLN A 320 22.62 -4.05 -3.38
CA GLN A 320 21.49 -3.12 -3.54
C GLN A 320 20.85 -3.16 -4.94
N LEU A 321 21.66 -3.17 -6.00
CA LEU A 321 21.14 -3.24 -7.38
C LEU A 321 20.40 -4.56 -7.65
N LEU A 322 20.97 -5.68 -7.21
CA LEU A 322 20.35 -6.99 -7.34
C LEU A 322 19.04 -7.05 -6.55
N PHE A 323 19.03 -6.49 -5.33
CA PHE A 323 17.82 -6.38 -4.51
C PHE A 323 16.71 -5.62 -5.24
N TYR A 324 17.00 -4.47 -5.85
CA TYR A 324 15.99 -3.69 -6.57
C TYR A 324 15.46 -4.39 -7.82
N VAL A 325 16.35 -5.01 -8.62
CA VAL A 325 15.94 -5.77 -9.81
C VAL A 325 15.09 -6.97 -9.44
N LEU A 326 15.51 -7.75 -8.44
CA LEU A 326 14.74 -8.91 -7.96
C LEU A 326 13.42 -8.49 -7.33
N SER A 327 13.38 -7.36 -6.61
CA SER A 327 12.14 -6.81 -6.06
C SER A 327 11.15 -6.41 -7.15
N PHE A 328 11.63 -5.77 -8.23
CA PHE A 328 10.81 -5.46 -9.40
C PHE A 328 10.28 -6.75 -10.05
N CYS A 329 11.16 -7.73 -10.33
CA CYS A 329 10.77 -9.00 -10.95
C CYS A 329 9.77 -9.79 -10.09
N LYS A 330 10.02 -9.87 -8.77
CA LYS A 330 9.11 -10.49 -7.80
C LYS A 330 7.74 -9.82 -7.87
N SER A 331 7.71 -8.50 -7.88
CA SER A 331 6.47 -7.75 -7.91
C SER A 331 5.73 -7.89 -9.24
N ALA A 332 6.43 -7.91 -10.37
CA ALA A 332 5.83 -8.16 -11.68
C ALA A 332 5.25 -9.58 -11.81
N ALA A 333 5.87 -10.57 -11.15
CA ALA A 333 5.38 -11.94 -11.13
C ALA A 333 4.02 -12.08 -10.43
N VAL A 334 3.68 -11.20 -9.47
CA VAL A 334 2.42 -11.30 -8.71
C VAL A 334 1.19 -11.19 -9.64
N PRO A 335 0.99 -10.10 -10.43
CA PRO A 335 -0.14 -10.05 -11.35
C PRO A 335 -0.05 -11.04 -12.50
N LEU A 336 1.16 -11.35 -12.98
CA LEU A 336 1.34 -12.39 -14.01
C LEU A 336 0.84 -13.76 -13.54
N ALA A 337 1.13 -14.12 -12.29
CA ALA A 337 0.65 -15.36 -11.68
C ALA A 337 -0.87 -15.33 -11.51
N THR A 338 -1.41 -14.29 -10.86
CA THR A 338 -2.84 -14.17 -10.54
C THR A 338 -3.73 -14.08 -11.77
N VAL A 339 -3.34 -13.27 -12.77
CA VAL A 339 -4.21 -12.94 -13.91
C VAL A 339 -4.00 -13.90 -15.08
N GLY A 340 -2.77 -14.39 -15.28
CA GLY A 340 -2.41 -15.23 -16.42
C GLY A 340 -2.19 -16.69 -16.05
N LEU A 341 -1.11 -16.98 -15.31
CA LEU A 341 -0.60 -18.34 -15.14
C LEU A 341 -1.54 -19.26 -14.35
N ILE A 342 -2.06 -18.80 -13.23
CA ILE A 342 -2.91 -19.61 -12.34
C ILE A 342 -4.25 -19.92 -13.02
N PRO A 343 -5.00 -18.94 -13.57
CA PRO A 343 -6.23 -19.22 -14.32
C PRO A 343 -6.01 -20.19 -15.49
N TYR A 344 -4.87 -20.07 -16.18
CA TYR A 344 -4.50 -20.97 -17.26
C TYR A 344 -4.33 -22.41 -16.77
N CYS A 345 -3.49 -22.63 -15.75
CA CYS A 345 -3.28 -23.95 -15.17
C CYS A 345 -4.59 -24.57 -14.64
N VAL A 346 -5.42 -23.79 -13.95
CA VAL A 346 -6.73 -24.27 -13.43
C VAL A 346 -7.67 -24.64 -14.57
N SER A 347 -7.71 -23.84 -15.65
CA SER A 347 -8.58 -24.13 -16.80
C SER A 347 -8.18 -25.43 -17.52
N GLN A 348 -6.87 -25.68 -17.69
CA GLN A 348 -6.37 -26.92 -18.30
C GLN A 348 -6.67 -28.15 -17.44
N LEU A 349 -6.55 -28.04 -16.12
CA LEU A 349 -6.88 -29.14 -15.19
C LEU A 349 -8.36 -29.50 -15.25
N LEU A 350 -9.26 -28.51 -15.28
CA LEU A 350 -10.70 -28.74 -15.39
C LEU A 350 -11.08 -29.32 -16.76
N ALA A 351 -10.51 -28.80 -17.85
CA ALA A 351 -10.75 -29.33 -19.20
C ALA A 351 -10.26 -30.78 -19.38
N THR A 352 -9.28 -31.22 -18.58
CA THR A 352 -8.80 -32.60 -18.58
C THR A 352 -9.73 -33.53 -17.78
N GLN A 353 -10.41 -33.01 -16.76
CA GLN A 353 -11.40 -33.78 -16.00
C GLN A 353 -12.71 -33.99 -16.77
N ASP A 354 -13.16 -33.01 -17.57
CA ASP A 354 -14.36 -33.14 -18.42
C ASP A 354 -14.17 -34.15 -19.58
N LYS A 355 -12.92 -34.52 -19.90
CA LYS A 355 -12.58 -35.50 -20.95
C LYS A 355 -12.41 -36.93 -20.44
N LYS A 356 -12.45 -37.14 -19.13
CA LYS A 356 -12.42 -38.48 -18.50
C LYS A 356 -13.81 -38.83 -18.01
#